data_AF-A0AAU2E713-F1
#
_entry.id   AF-A0AAU2E713-F1
#
_cell.length_a   1.000
_cell.length_b   1.000
_cell.length_c   1.000
_cell.angle_alpha   90.00
_cell.angle_beta   90.00
_cell.angle_gamma   90.00
#
_symmetry.space_group_name_H-M   'P 1'
#
loop_
_entity.id
_entity.type
_entity.pdbx_description
1 polymer ?
#
loop_
_entity_poly.entity_id
_entity_poly.type
_entity_poly.pdbx_seq_one_letter_code
_entity_poly.pdbx_strand_id
1 'polypeptide(L)'
;MRLTNQDQGTRWENRVCQYLTAELPPPASKTERISRTAQTGSRDRGDLTARPFSLECKDQARHSVPAWLRQADAGSRAAAMPYSAVVVKIRGRRTGLAQVAISIRTFTRLRMLLGLDTTMAAVGYGFRVSLRGLDTSRWYMVCDLETFAVLLQDVRDARR
;
A
#
# COMPACT_ATOMS: atom_id res chain seq x y z
N MET A 1 23.47 -19.86 -0.52
CA MET A 1 22.92 -19.60 0.82
C MET A 1 21.46 -19.15 0.67
N ARG A 2 20.48 -19.89 1.22
CA ARG A 2 19.06 -19.47 1.22
C ARG A 2 18.85 -18.45 2.35
N LEU A 3 18.16 -17.35 2.06
CA LEU A 3 17.83 -16.32 3.06
C LEU A 3 16.72 -16.81 3.99
N THR A 4 16.73 -16.37 5.26
CA THR A 4 15.61 -16.63 6.16
C THR A 4 14.35 -15.90 5.69
N ASN A 5 13.15 -16.31 6.14
CA ASN A 5 11.91 -15.61 5.81
C ASN A 5 11.91 -14.15 6.32
N GLN A 6 12.57 -13.88 7.45
CA GLN A 6 12.72 -12.54 8.02
C GLN A 6 13.64 -11.67 7.14
N ASP A 7 14.76 -12.22 6.66
CA ASP A 7 15.66 -11.50 5.75
C ASP A 7 15.00 -11.18 4.41
N GLN A 8 14.16 -12.09 3.90
CA GLN A 8 13.40 -11.87 2.67
C GLN A 8 12.37 -10.76 2.83
N GLY A 9 11.63 -10.74 3.95
CA GLY A 9 10.70 -9.66 4.29
C GLY A 9 11.40 -8.30 4.38
N THR A 10 12.47 -8.22 5.18
CA THR A 10 13.27 -6.99 5.32
C THR A 10 13.82 -6.49 3.98
N ARG A 11 14.30 -7.39 3.12
CA ARG A 11 14.77 -7.01 1.78
C ARG A 11 13.64 -6.48 0.90
N TRP A 12 12.44 -7.05 1.01
CA TRP A 12 11.29 -6.58 0.23
C TRP A 12 10.84 -5.18 0.69
N GLU A 13 10.70 -4.97 1.99
CA GLU A 13 10.39 -3.66 2.58
C GLU A 13 11.40 -2.59 2.13
N ASN A 14 12.70 -2.89 2.21
CA ASN A 14 13.75 -1.97 1.78
C ASN A 14 13.61 -1.61 0.30
N ARG A 15 13.31 -2.58 -0.57
CA ARG A 15 13.12 -2.33 -2.01
C ARG A 15 11.92 -1.44 -2.28
N VAL A 16 10.79 -1.66 -1.60
CA VAL A 16 9.60 -0.81 -1.74
C VAL A 16 9.89 0.61 -1.24
N CYS A 17 10.55 0.74 -0.08
CA CYS A 17 10.95 2.04 0.47
C CYS A 17 11.87 2.82 -0.49
N GLN A 18 12.90 2.16 -1.02
CA GLN A 18 13.83 2.75 -1.98
C GLN A 18 13.12 3.16 -3.27
N TYR A 19 12.26 2.29 -3.80
CA TYR A 19 11.49 2.58 -5.01
C TYR A 19 10.60 3.81 -4.83
N LEU A 20 9.75 3.84 -3.80
CA LEU A 20 8.88 4.99 -3.55
C LEU A 20 9.67 6.28 -3.28
N THR A 21 10.84 6.19 -2.63
CA THR A 21 11.70 7.36 -2.40
C THR A 21 12.28 7.91 -3.71
N ALA A 22 12.58 7.04 -4.67
CA ALA A 22 13.15 7.42 -5.96
C ALA A 22 12.10 7.95 -6.95
N GLU A 23 10.88 7.41 -6.92
CA GLU A 23 9.81 7.79 -7.85
C GLU A 23 9.02 9.03 -7.40
N LEU A 24 8.97 9.30 -6.09
CA LEU A 24 8.23 10.46 -5.57
C LEU A 24 9.10 11.72 -5.59
N PRO A 25 8.48 12.91 -5.79
CA PRO A 25 9.15 14.19 -5.56
C PRO A 25 9.73 14.28 -4.14
N PRO A 26 10.71 15.19 -3.92
CA PRO A 26 11.20 15.48 -2.59
C PRO A 26 10.04 15.81 -1.63
N PRO A 27 9.99 15.19 -0.44
CA PRO A 27 8.87 15.36 0.47
C PRO A 27 8.82 16.80 1.00
N ALA A 28 7.63 17.39 1.06
CA ALA A 28 7.47 18.77 1.55
C ALA A 28 7.71 18.89 3.05
N SER A 29 7.66 17.78 3.79
CA SER A 29 7.96 17.74 5.21
C SER A 29 8.65 16.44 5.63
N LYS A 30 9.26 16.43 6.82
CA LYS A 30 9.89 15.22 7.39
C LYS A 30 8.89 14.06 7.54
N THR A 31 7.61 14.34 7.74
CA THR A 31 6.58 13.31 7.96
C THR A 31 6.09 12.68 6.65
N GLU A 32 6.33 13.30 5.50
CA GLU A 32 6.06 12.73 4.17
C GLU A 32 7.18 11.81 3.66
N ARG A 33 8.35 11.80 4.32
CA ARG A 33 9.44 10.87 3.98
C ARG A 33 8.95 9.43 4.07
N ILE A 34 9.24 8.65 3.04
CA ILE A 34 9.02 7.20 3.07
C ILE A 34 10.02 6.60 4.06
N SER A 35 9.54 5.84 5.03
CA SER A 35 10.39 5.24 6.06
C SER A 35 9.88 3.89 6.50
N ARG A 36 10.79 3.04 6.96
CA ARG A 36 10.44 1.81 7.66
C ARG A 36 9.96 2.15 9.07
N THR A 37 8.89 1.51 9.49
CA THR A 37 8.40 1.66 10.86
C THR A 37 9.34 0.91 11.80
N ALA A 38 9.86 1.59 12.82
CA ALA A 38 10.58 0.91 13.89
C ALA A 38 9.59 0.03 14.68
N GLN A 39 9.86 -1.27 14.78
CA GLN A 39 9.09 -2.18 15.63
C GLN A 39 9.42 -1.91 17.11
N THR A 40 8.87 -0.84 17.68
CA THR A 40 9.02 -0.50 19.10
C THR A 40 7.68 -0.71 19.82
N GLY A 41 7.45 -1.94 20.30
CA GLY A 41 6.31 -2.30 21.15
C GLY A 41 5.37 -3.37 20.56
N SER A 42 4.35 -3.76 21.34
CA SER A 42 3.42 -4.87 21.03
C SER A 42 2.36 -4.56 19.97
N ARG A 43 2.34 -3.35 19.39
CA ARG A 43 1.37 -2.94 18.38
C ARG A 43 2.05 -2.72 17.04
N ASP A 44 1.74 -3.62 16.11
CA ASP A 44 2.12 -3.50 14.71
C ASP A 44 1.43 -2.28 14.07
N ARG A 45 2.22 -1.40 13.45
CA ARG A 45 1.77 -0.15 12.81
C ARG A 45 1.88 -0.23 11.28
N GLY A 46 2.25 -1.41 10.75
CA GLY A 46 2.61 -1.66 9.36
C GLY A 46 4.11 -1.48 9.10
N ASP A 47 4.59 -2.08 8.02
CA ASP A 47 6.02 -2.17 7.70
C ASP A 47 6.63 -0.83 7.26
N LEU A 48 5.90 -0.05 6.45
CA LEU A 48 6.35 1.26 5.95
C LEU A 48 5.35 2.37 6.26
N THR A 49 5.88 3.55 6.55
CA THR A 49 5.13 4.80 6.55
C THR A 49 5.29 5.49 5.20
N ALA A 50 4.16 5.75 4.55
CA ALA A 50 4.06 6.50 3.30
C ALA A 50 2.89 7.48 3.38
N ARG A 51 2.98 8.48 4.27
CA ARG A 51 1.83 9.33 4.64
C ARG A 51 1.12 9.87 3.40
N PRO A 52 -0.23 9.76 3.31
CA PRO A 52 -1.15 9.37 4.39
C PRO A 52 -1.47 7.86 4.51
N PHE A 53 -0.65 6.98 3.93
CA PHE A 53 -0.80 5.52 4.02
C PHE A 53 0.16 4.90 5.05
N SER A 54 -0.31 3.84 5.71
CA SER A 54 0.56 2.78 6.23
C SER A 54 0.60 1.63 5.23
N LEU A 55 1.78 1.07 4.95
CA LEU A 55 1.96 -0.01 3.98
C LEU A 55 2.41 -1.30 4.68
N GLU A 56 1.75 -2.39 4.31
CA GLU A 56 2.10 -3.75 4.70
C GLU A 56 2.77 -4.46 3.51
N CYS A 57 4.01 -4.93 3.65
CA CYS A 57 4.79 -5.54 2.59
C CYS A 57 4.75 -7.08 2.68
N LYS A 58 4.40 -7.76 1.58
CA LYS A 58 4.33 -9.23 1.54
C LYS A 58 5.16 -9.84 0.41
N ASP A 59 6.16 -10.63 0.77
CA ASP A 59 6.93 -11.50 -0.13
C ASP A 59 6.52 -12.96 0.08
N GLN A 60 5.26 -13.30 -0.25
CA GLN A 60 4.73 -14.65 -0.08
C GLN A 60 3.95 -15.09 -1.33
N ALA A 61 4.09 -16.37 -1.69
CA ALA A 61 3.57 -16.91 -2.95
C ALA A 61 2.03 -16.95 -3.01
N ARG A 62 1.34 -17.15 -1.87
CA ARG A 62 -0.12 -17.09 -1.73
C ARG A 62 -0.49 -17.26 -0.26
N HIS A 63 -0.96 -16.20 0.39
CA HIS A 63 -1.89 -16.25 1.51
C HIS A 63 -2.78 -14.99 1.45
N SER A 64 -3.94 -15.02 2.12
CA SER A 64 -5.13 -14.28 1.68
C SER A 64 -5.00 -12.75 1.79
N VAL A 65 -4.92 -12.05 0.64
CA VAL A 65 -4.97 -10.58 0.55
C VAL A 65 -6.06 -9.96 1.44
N PRO A 66 -7.30 -10.50 1.52
CA PRO A 66 -8.29 -9.98 2.46
C PRO A 66 -7.87 -10.01 3.93
N ALA A 67 -7.14 -11.04 4.39
CA ALA A 67 -6.64 -11.07 5.76
C ALA A 67 -5.52 -10.05 5.99
N TRP A 68 -4.61 -9.90 5.02
CA TRP A 68 -3.56 -8.87 5.10
C TRP A 68 -4.13 -7.46 5.11
N LEU A 69 -5.18 -7.20 4.33
CA LEU A 69 -5.90 -5.92 4.36
C LEU A 69 -6.54 -5.66 5.73
N ARG A 70 -7.13 -6.68 6.37
CA ARG A 70 -7.66 -6.53 7.73
C ARG A 70 -6.56 -6.20 8.74
N GLN A 71 -5.39 -6.83 8.63
CA GLN A 71 -4.23 -6.53 9.47
C GLN A 71 -3.73 -5.10 9.23
N ALA A 72 -3.54 -4.72 7.96
CA ALA A 72 -3.10 -3.38 7.57
C ALA A 72 -4.08 -2.29 8.03
N ASP A 73 -5.39 -2.52 7.92
CA ASP A 73 -6.43 -1.60 8.41
C ASP A 73 -6.43 -1.48 9.94
N ALA A 74 -6.10 -2.54 10.68
CA ALA A 74 -5.94 -2.47 12.13
C ALA A 74 -4.68 -1.67 12.50
N GLY A 75 -3.57 -1.94 11.83
CA GLY A 75 -2.29 -1.23 12.03
C GLY A 75 -2.39 0.25 11.67
N SER A 76 -3.06 0.61 10.58
CA SER A 76 -3.22 2.00 10.16
C SER A 76 -4.03 2.81 11.18
N ARG A 77 -5.08 2.22 11.78
CA ARG A 77 -5.84 2.85 12.87
C ARG A 77 -4.94 3.08 14.09
N ALA A 78 -4.13 2.09 14.48
CA ALA A 78 -3.18 2.23 15.58
C ALA A 78 -2.09 3.28 15.31
N ALA A 79 -1.73 3.48 14.04
CA ALA A 79 -0.76 4.47 13.58
C ALA A 79 -1.37 5.86 13.29
N ALA A 80 -2.68 6.05 13.52
CA ALA A 80 -3.42 7.25 13.14
C ALA A 80 -3.25 7.64 11.65
N MET A 81 -3.12 6.63 10.79
CA MET A 81 -3.07 6.79 9.33
C MET A 81 -4.48 6.59 8.74
N PRO A 82 -4.96 7.52 7.90
CA PRO A 82 -6.32 7.43 7.35
C PRO A 82 -6.51 6.28 6.37
N TYR A 83 -5.42 5.78 5.77
CA TYR A 83 -5.44 4.74 4.74
C TYR A 83 -4.40 3.66 5.03
N SER A 84 -4.66 2.45 4.53
CA SER A 84 -3.76 1.32 4.53
C SER A 84 -3.66 0.73 3.12
N ALA A 85 -2.52 0.12 2.78
CA ALA A 85 -2.36 -0.66 1.57
C ALA A 85 -1.44 -1.86 1.81
N VAL A 86 -1.64 -2.93 1.05
CA VAL A 86 -0.78 -4.12 1.06
C VAL A 86 0.02 -4.17 -0.24
N VAL A 87 1.34 -4.21 -0.15
CA VAL A 87 2.28 -4.27 -1.28
C VAL A 87 2.82 -5.68 -1.43
N VAL A 88 2.29 -6.42 -2.40
CA VAL A 88 2.60 -7.83 -2.65
C VAL A 88 3.63 -7.96 -3.78
N LYS A 89 4.74 -8.62 -3.47
CA LYS A 89 5.77 -8.91 -4.47
C LYS A 89 5.26 -9.92 -5.50
N ILE A 90 5.47 -9.61 -6.77
CA ILE A 90 5.23 -10.53 -7.88
C ILE A 90 6.58 -11.11 -8.34
N ARG A 91 6.73 -12.44 -8.29
CA ARG A 91 7.99 -13.12 -8.67
C ARG A 91 8.33 -12.84 -10.13
N GLY A 92 9.63 -12.59 -10.39
CA GLY A 92 10.14 -12.32 -11.74
C GLY A 92 9.77 -10.94 -12.31
N ARG A 93 9.15 -10.05 -11.52
CA ARG A 93 8.79 -8.69 -11.94
C ARG A 93 9.62 -7.64 -11.21
N ARG A 94 9.81 -6.48 -11.85
CA ARG A 94 10.43 -5.29 -11.24
C ARG A 94 9.59 -4.76 -10.08
N THR A 95 10.21 -4.06 -9.13
CA THR A 95 9.54 -3.53 -7.91
C THR A 95 8.31 -2.68 -8.22
N GLY A 96 8.36 -1.81 -9.22
CA GLY A 96 7.22 -0.98 -9.64
C GLY A 96 5.99 -1.77 -10.10
N LEU A 97 6.16 -3.02 -10.52
CA LEU A 97 5.06 -3.92 -10.92
C LEU A 97 4.58 -4.82 -9.77
N ALA A 98 4.97 -4.54 -8.53
CA ALA A 98 4.37 -5.16 -7.37
C ALA A 98 2.88 -4.81 -7.29
N GLN A 99 2.06 -5.76 -6.85
CA GLN A 99 0.64 -5.54 -6.71
C GLN A 99 0.37 -4.76 -5.42
N VAL A 100 -0.27 -3.60 -5.54
CA VAL A 100 -0.80 -2.87 -4.39
C VAL A 100 -2.27 -3.17 -4.25
N ALA A 101 -2.70 -3.61 -3.07
CA ALA A 101 -4.10 -3.86 -2.75
C ALA A 101 -4.60 -2.86 -1.70
N ILE A 102 -5.82 -2.35 -1.90
CA ILE A 102 -6.53 -1.50 -0.94
C ILE A 102 -7.97 -1.97 -0.78
N SER A 103 -8.57 -1.73 0.39
CA SER A 103 -9.99 -2.06 0.61
C SER A 103 -10.91 -1.21 -0.28
N ILE A 104 -12.11 -1.72 -0.59
CA ILE A 104 -13.15 -0.95 -1.31
C ILE A 104 -13.47 0.37 -0.58
N ARG A 105 -13.40 0.35 0.75
CA ARG A 105 -13.58 1.54 1.60
C ARG A 105 -12.48 2.56 1.35
N THR A 106 -11.21 2.13 1.34
CA THR A 106 -10.07 3.01 1.05
C THR A 106 -10.21 3.59 -0.35
N PHE A 107 -10.47 2.77 -1.37
CA PHE A 107 -10.69 3.24 -2.74
C PHE A 107 -11.79 4.30 -2.84
N THR A 108 -12.95 4.03 -2.24
CA THR A 108 -14.08 4.98 -2.21
C THR A 108 -13.67 6.32 -1.60
N ARG A 109 -12.96 6.30 -0.46
CA ARG A 109 -12.50 7.52 0.21
C ARG A 109 -11.48 8.30 -0.63
N LEU A 110 -10.59 7.59 -1.33
CA LEU A 110 -9.57 8.22 -2.17
C LEU A 110 -10.20 8.88 -3.40
N ARG A 111 -11.07 8.18 -4.13
CA ARG A 111 -11.74 8.80 -5.29
C ARG A 111 -12.59 10.01 -4.89
N MET A 112 -13.27 9.95 -3.73
CA MET A 112 -14.05 11.09 -3.22
C MET A 112 -13.16 12.27 -2.84
N LEU A 113 -12.03 12.02 -2.19
CA LEU A 113 -11.04 13.05 -1.88
C LEU A 113 -10.53 13.73 -3.16
N LEU A 114 -10.31 12.97 -4.22
CA LEU A 114 -9.80 13.46 -5.50
C LEU A 114 -10.89 14.02 -6.44
N GLY A 115 -12.16 14.05 -6.01
CA GLY A 115 -13.27 14.50 -6.85
C GLY A 115 -13.55 13.61 -8.06
N LEU A 116 -13.14 12.35 -8.02
CA LEU A 116 -13.26 11.39 -9.12
C LEU A 116 -14.48 10.47 -8.92
N ASP A 117 -15.18 10.21 -10.01
CA ASP A 117 -16.10 9.09 -10.06
C ASP A 117 -15.35 7.75 -10.06
N THR A 118 -16.10 6.66 -9.95
CA THR A 118 -15.54 5.30 -9.89
C THR A 118 -14.75 4.93 -11.15
N THR A 119 -15.24 5.31 -12.33
CA THR A 119 -14.64 4.96 -13.61
C THR A 119 -13.35 5.74 -13.83
N MET A 120 -13.37 7.05 -13.57
CA MET A 120 -12.20 7.92 -13.67
C MET A 120 -11.09 7.46 -12.74
N ALA A 121 -11.42 7.17 -11.47
CA ALA A 121 -10.43 6.66 -10.53
C ALA A 121 -9.89 5.28 -10.93
N ALA A 122 -10.75 4.39 -11.46
CA ALA A 122 -10.34 3.06 -11.88
C ALA A 122 -9.42 3.09 -13.10
N VAL A 123 -9.77 3.87 -14.12
CA VAL A 123 -8.97 3.99 -15.35
C VAL A 123 -7.70 4.78 -15.10
N GLY A 124 -7.81 5.94 -14.46
CA GLY A 124 -6.68 6.86 -14.22
C GLY A 124 -5.58 6.25 -13.35
N TYR A 125 -5.95 5.45 -12.35
CA TYR A 125 -4.99 4.75 -11.48
C TYR A 125 -4.90 3.25 -11.73
N GLY A 126 -5.35 2.77 -12.90
CA GLY A 126 -5.22 1.37 -13.30
C GLY A 126 -5.81 0.36 -12.30
N PHE A 127 -6.80 0.77 -11.49
CA PHE A 127 -7.40 -0.11 -10.51
C PHE A 127 -8.25 -1.18 -11.19
N ARG A 128 -8.04 -2.42 -10.76
CA ARG A 128 -8.91 -3.54 -11.06
C ARG A 128 -9.56 -4.03 -9.78
N VAL A 129 -10.81 -4.48 -9.88
CA VAL A 129 -11.48 -5.09 -8.75
C VAL A 129 -11.09 -6.57 -8.63
N SER A 130 -10.83 -7.04 -7.41
CA SER A 130 -10.76 -8.46 -7.10
C SER A 130 -12.02 -8.90 -6.36
N LEU A 131 -12.88 -9.64 -7.06
CA LEU A 131 -14.10 -10.22 -6.50
C LEU A 131 -13.78 -11.63 -6.00
N ARG A 132 -13.95 -11.87 -4.70
CA ARG A 132 -13.66 -13.17 -4.05
C ARG A 132 -14.94 -13.78 -3.50
N GLY A 133 -15.78 -14.28 -4.41
CA GLY A 133 -17.11 -14.79 -4.09
C GLY A 133 -18.12 -13.66 -3.80
N LEU A 134 -19.26 -14.01 -3.21
CA LEU A 134 -20.34 -13.07 -2.88
C LEU A 134 -20.09 -12.27 -1.59
N ASP A 135 -19.12 -12.68 -0.79
CA ASP A 135 -18.72 -11.97 0.44
C ASP A 135 -17.96 -10.70 0.07
N THR A 136 -18.67 -9.57 0.06
CA THR A 136 -18.12 -8.25 -0.28
C THR A 136 -17.05 -7.77 0.69
N SER A 137 -16.98 -8.34 1.91
CA SER A 137 -15.89 -8.06 2.85
C SER A 137 -14.53 -8.57 2.38
N ARG A 138 -14.53 -9.45 1.36
CA ARG A 138 -13.34 -10.02 0.73
C ARG A 138 -12.99 -9.34 -0.59
N TRP A 139 -13.75 -8.33 -1.00
CA TRP A 139 -13.48 -7.57 -2.21
C TRP A 139 -12.45 -6.48 -1.94
N TYR A 140 -11.61 -6.19 -2.91
CA TYR A 140 -10.57 -5.17 -2.82
C TYR A 140 -10.20 -4.66 -4.21
N MET A 141 -9.57 -3.49 -4.25
CA MET A 141 -9.02 -2.92 -5.47
C MET A 141 -7.53 -3.21 -5.55
N VAL A 142 -7.02 -3.43 -6.76
CA VAL A 142 -5.59 -3.61 -7.01
C VAL A 142 -5.09 -2.72 -8.13
N CYS A 143 -3.92 -2.14 -7.94
CA CYS A 143 -3.10 -1.51 -8.98
C CYS A 143 -1.65 -2.00 -8.84
N ASP A 144 -0.72 -1.47 -9.65
CA ASP A 144 0.70 -1.68 -9.43
C ASP A 144 1.34 -0.55 -8.59
N LEU A 145 2.55 -0.80 -8.09
CA LEU A 145 3.26 0.13 -7.19
C LEU A 145 3.67 1.43 -7.88
N GLU A 146 3.96 1.38 -9.17
CA GLU A 146 4.24 2.54 -10.02
C GLU A 146 3.02 3.48 -10.06
N THR A 147 1.85 2.94 -10.37
CA THR A 147 0.60 3.71 -10.37
C THR A 147 0.20 4.17 -8.97
N PHE A 148 0.49 3.36 -7.95
CA PHE A 148 0.28 3.76 -6.56
C PHE A 148 1.16 4.95 -6.14
N ALA A 149 2.39 5.08 -6.67
CA ALA A 149 3.24 6.22 -6.38
C ALA A 149 2.61 7.53 -6.88
N VAL A 150 2.03 7.51 -8.09
CA VAL A 150 1.27 8.64 -8.64
C VAL A 150 0.08 8.98 -7.75
N LEU A 151 -0.75 7.97 -7.42
CA LEU A 151 -1.89 8.15 -6.51
C LEU A 151 -1.48 8.73 -5.15
N LEU A 152 -0.37 8.25 -4.58
CA LEU A 152 0.15 8.73 -3.31
C LEU A 152 0.51 10.22 -3.37
N GLN A 153 1.13 10.66 -4.47
CA GLN A 153 1.46 12.06 -4.67
C GLN A 153 0.20 12.92 -4.82
N ASP A 154 -0.74 12.52 -5.67
CA ASP A 154 -2.00 13.27 -5.87
C ASP A 154 -2.80 13.39 -4.57
N VAL A 155 -2.82 12.33 -3.75
CA VAL A 155 -3.47 12.33 -2.45
C VAL A 155 -2.74 13.22 -1.44
N ARG A 156 -1.42 13.38 -1.52
CA ARG A 156 -0.69 14.35 -0.70
C ARG A 156 -1.05 15.77 -1.10
N ASP A 157 -1.07 16.04 -2.40
CA ASP A 157 -1.34 17.37 -2.94
C ASP A 157 -2.79 17.80 -2.64
N ALA A 158 -3.77 16.89 -2.76
CA ALA A 158 -5.16 17.16 -2.41
C ALA A 158 -5.44 17.37 -0.91
N ARG A 159 -4.45 17.13 -0.03
CA ARG A 159 -4.57 17.28 1.44
C ARG A 159 -3.79 18.48 1.99
N ARG A 160 -3.13 19.25 1.11
CA ARG A 160 -2.50 20.52 1.45
C ARG A 160 -3.54 21.63 1.42
#